data_AF-A0A920VS81-F1
#
_entry.id   AF-A0A920VS81-F1
#
_cell.length_a   1.000
_cell.length_b   1.000
_cell.length_c   1.000
_cell.angle_alpha   90.00
_cell.angle_beta   90.00
_cell.angle_gamma   90.00
#
_symmetry.space_group_name_H-M   'P 1'
#
loop_
_entity.id
_entity.type
_entity.pdbx_description
1 polymer ?
#
loop_
_entity_poly.entity_id
_entity_poly.type
_entity_poly.pdbx_seq_one_letter_code
_entity_poly.pdbx_strand_id
1 'polypeptide(L)' 'MNLGQPVGIWYSEIGGANPLAHMWAYESFEHRTEARKQFASIGWPPDLGVSPVAMQNMLMLAADFSPIQ' A
#
# COMPACT_ATOMS: atom_id res chain seq x y z
N MET A 1 -10.35 5.78 12.56
CA MET A 1 -10.00 4.38 12.28
C MET A 1 -8.52 4.35 11.96
N ASN A 2 -7.74 3.48 12.60
CA ASN A 2 -6.34 3.28 12.23
C ASN A 2 -6.32 2.22 11.11
N LEU A 3 -6.09 2.64 9.87
CA LEU A 3 -6.07 1.76 8.69
C LEU A 3 -4.64 1.44 8.23
N GLY A 4 -3.65 1.80 9.04
CA GLY A 4 -2.23 1.80 8.67
C GLY A 4 -1.77 3.17 8.19
N GLN A 5 -0.54 3.52 8.56
CA GLN A 5 0.07 4.79 8.19
C GLN A 5 0.58 4.71 6.74
N PRO A 6 0.19 5.64 5.84
CA PRO A 6 0.74 5.67 4.49
C PRO A 6 2.22 6.04 4.58
N VAL A 7 3.07 5.21 4.00
CA VAL A 7 4.50 5.51 3.86
C VAL A 7 4.75 6.27 2.57
N GLY A 8 4.02 5.91 1.51
CA GLY A 8 4.00 6.68 0.28
C GLY A 8 3.27 5.99 -0.87
N ILE A 9 3.08 6.75 -1.93
CA ILE A 9 2.47 6.34 -3.19
C ILE A 9 3.37 6.90 -4.30
N TRP A 10 3.78 6.04 -5.22
CA TRP A 10 4.72 6.34 -6.28
C TRP A 10 4.24 5.75 -7.59
N TYR A 11 4.70 6.31 -8.69
CA TYR A 11 4.60 5.72 -10.02
C TYR A 11 6.01 5.70 -10.64
N SER A 12 6.23 4.82 -11.62
CA SER A 12 7.54 4.75 -12.28
C SER A 12 7.62 5.71 -13.47
N GLU A 13 8.69 6.51 -13.49
CA GLU A 13 9.14 7.29 -14.64
C GLU A 13 10.10 6.48 -15.54
N ILE A 14 10.88 5.55 -14.96
CA ILE A 14 11.92 4.77 -15.66
C ILE A 14 11.89 3.32 -15.17
N GLY A 15 11.87 2.35 -16.09
CA GLY A 15 11.96 0.91 -15.77
C GLY A 15 10.68 0.10 -15.94
N GLY A 16 9.66 0.65 -16.60
CA GLY A 16 8.43 -0.05 -16.99
C GLY A 16 7.29 0.96 -17.20
N ALA A 17 6.41 0.74 -18.18
CA ALA A 17 5.28 1.62 -18.42
C ALA A 17 4.15 1.34 -17.39
N ASN A 18 3.68 2.39 -16.71
CA ASN A 18 2.49 2.40 -15.84
C ASN A 18 2.45 1.52 -14.56
N PRO A 19 3.56 1.19 -13.87
CA PRO A 19 3.45 0.60 -12.53
C PRO A 19 3.16 1.69 -11.48
N LEU A 20 2.09 1.50 -10.71
CA LEU A 20 1.77 2.24 -9.50
C LEU A 20 2.19 1.40 -8.28
N ALA A 21 2.92 1.99 -7.35
CA ALA A 21 3.31 1.37 -6.09
C ALA A 21 2.80 2.20 -4.91
N HIS A 22 2.35 1.53 -3.86
CA HIS A 22 1.98 2.19 -2.61
C HIS A 22 2.41 1.33 -1.43
N MET A 23 2.86 1.97 -0.34
CA MET A 23 3.36 1.30 0.86
C MET A 23 2.66 1.84 2.09
N TRP A 24 2.37 0.92 3.01
CA TRP A 24 1.62 1.17 4.23
C TRP A 24 2.34 0.48 5.39
N ALA A 25 2.50 1.17 6.51
CA ALA A 25 3.02 0.61 7.74
C ALA A 25 1.85 0.07 8.59
N TYR A 26 2.05 -1.12 9.15
CA TYR A 26 1.09 -1.80 10.00
C TYR A 26 1.80 -2.32 11.25
N GLU A 27 1.14 -2.22 12.40
CA GLU A 27 1.66 -2.69 13.69
C GLU A 27 1.75 -4.22 13.77
N SER A 28 0.85 -4.92 13.07
CA SER A 28 0.84 -6.39 12.99
C SER A 28 0.12 -6.89 11.73
N PHE A 29 0.21 -8.19 11.47
CA PHE A 29 -0.51 -8.82 10.36
C PHE A 29 -2.04 -8.78 10.56
N GLU A 30 -2.50 -8.88 11.81
CA GLU A 30 -3.91 -8.76 12.20
C GLU A 30 -4.42 -7.34 11.95
N HIS A 31 -3.66 -6.32 12.37
CA HIS A 31 -3.98 -4.92 12.08
C HIS A 31 -4.10 -4.70 10.56
N ARG A 32 -3.15 -5.20 9.76
CA ARG A 32 -3.25 -5.15 8.29
C ARG A 32 -4.52 -5.82 7.76
N THR A 33 -4.87 -6.98 8.30
CA THR A 33 -6.03 -7.75 7.84
C THR A 33 -7.32 -6.98 8.11
N GLU A 34 -7.45 -6.37 9.29
CA GLU A 34 -8.62 -5.59 9.65
C GLU A 34 -8.71 -4.27 8.86
N ALA A 35 -7.60 -3.55 8.73
CA ALA A 35 -7.52 -2.36 7.90
C ALA A 35 -7.95 -2.63 6.45
N ARG A 36 -7.54 -3.77 5.87
CA ARG A 36 -7.91 -4.15 4.51
C ARG A 36 -9.40 -4.35 4.27
N LYS A 37 -10.15 -4.78 5.29
CA LYS A 37 -11.62 -4.87 5.18
C LYS A 37 -12.28 -3.49 5.17
N GLN A 38 -11.62 -2.51 5.78
CA GLN A 38 -12.17 -1.18 6.00
C GLN A 38 -11.74 -0.17 4.92
N PHE A 39 -10.70 -0.43 4.11
CA PHE A 39 -10.25 0.52 3.06
C PHE A 39 -11.35 0.94 2.08
N ALA A 40 -12.26 0.04 1.72
CA ALA A 40 -13.39 0.37 0.84
C ALA A 40 -14.31 1.44 1.46
N SER A 41 -14.45 1.46 2.79
CA SER A 41 -15.30 2.43 3.49
C SER A 41 -14.79 3.88 3.40
N ILE A 42 -13.50 4.06 3.10
CA ILE A 42 -12.89 5.39 2.87
C ILE A 42 -12.70 5.70 1.38
N GLY A 43 -13.25 4.87 0.49
CA GLY A 43 -13.10 5.06 -0.96
C GLY A 43 -11.73 4.71 -1.52
N TRP A 44 -10.97 3.82 -0.84
CA TRP A 44 -9.70 3.29 -1.35
C TRP A 44 -9.87 1.87 -1.93
N PRO A 45 -9.29 1.56 -3.10
CA PRO A 45 -8.61 2.49 -4.01
C PRO A 45 -9.61 3.47 -4.67
N PRO A 46 -9.16 4.67 -5.06
CA PRO A 46 -10.02 5.61 -5.79
C PRO A 46 -10.49 4.97 -7.10
N ASP A 47 -11.73 5.26 -7.49
CA ASP A 47 -12.21 4.90 -8.82
C ASP A 47 -11.53 5.79 -9.86
N LEU A 48 -10.67 5.18 -10.67
CA LEU A 48 -9.91 5.85 -11.72
C LEU A 48 -10.51 5.62 -13.12
N GLY A 49 -11.65 4.91 -13.22
CA GLY A 49 -12.23 4.49 -14.50
C GLY A 49 -11.35 3.48 -15.27
N VAL A 50 -10.26 3.02 -14.67
CA VAL A 50 -9.32 2.04 -15.20
C VAL A 50 -8.97 1.03 -14.11
N SER A 51 -8.83 -0.24 -14.49
CA SER A 51 -8.47 -1.32 -13.58
C SER A 51 -7.02 -1.75 -13.81
N PRO A 52 -6.27 -2.10 -12.74
CA PRO A 52 -4.94 -2.68 -12.89
C PRO A 52 -4.98 -3.97 -13.74
N VAL A 53 -4.08 -4.08 -14.73
CA VAL A 53 -3.97 -5.29 -15.57
C VAL A 53 -3.35 -6.46 -14.80
N ALA A 54 -2.41 -6.15 -13.89
CA ALA A 54 -1.80 -7.09 -12.97
C ALA A 54 -1.54 -6.39 -11.63
N MET A 55 -1.58 -7.15 -10.54
CA MET A 55 -1.29 -6.66 -9.20
C MET A 55 -0.45 -7.66 -8.43
N GLN A 56 0.49 -7.15 -7.63
CA GLN A 56 1.29 -7.93 -6.71
C GLN A 56 1.51 -7.16 -5.41
N ASN A 57 1.77 -7.87 -4.32
CA ASN A 57 2.17 -7.25 -3.06
C ASN A 57 3.23 -8.09 -2.35
N MET A 58 3.91 -7.45 -1.40
CA MET A 58 4.91 -8.08 -0.55
C MET A 58 4.74 -7.56 0.88
N LEU A 59 5.08 -8.40 1.86
CA LEU A 59 5.29 -7.97 3.23
C LEU A 59 6.79 -7.81 3.46
N MET A 60 7.17 -6.66 3.99
CA MET A 60 8.56 -6.33 4.27
C MET A 60 8.71 -6.09 5.77
N LEU A 61 9.82 -6.54 6.33
CA LEU A 61 10.23 -6.18 7.68
C LEU A 61 11.27 -5.07 7.57
N ALA A 62 11.07 -3.98 8.30
CA ALA A 62 12.05 -2.93 8.38
C ALA A 62 13.33 -3.47 9.05
N ALA A 63 14.49 -3.19 8.47
CA ALA A 63 15.76 -3.45 9.13
C ALA A 63 15.94 -2.49 10.32
N ASP A 64 16.74 -2.87 11.30
CA ASP A 64 16.94 -2.10 12.54
C ASP A 64 17.46 -0.66 12.30
N PHE A 65 18.17 -0.43 11.20
CA PHE A 65 18.70 0.89 10.82
C PHE A 65 17.81 1.66 9.85
N SER A 66 16.66 1.10 9.45
CA SER A 66 15.71 1.80 8.58
C SER A 66 15.21 3.06 9.31
N PRO A 67 15.20 4.24 8.67
CA PRO A 67 14.59 5.43 9.28
C PRO A 67 13.06 5.30 9.37
N ILE A 68 12.48 4.34 8.63
CA ILE A 68 11.07 3.99 8.68
C ILE A 68 10.98 2.68 9.46
N GLN A 69 10.56 2.79 10.73
CA GLN A 69 10.30 1.67 11.63
C GLN A 69 8.81 1.36 11.68
#